data_AF-I3SZJ8-F1
#
_entry.id   AF-I3SZJ8-F1
#
_cell.length_a   1.000
_cell.length_b   1.000
_cell.length_c   1.000
_cell.angle_alpha   90.00
_cell.angle_beta   90.00
_cell.angle_gamma   90.00
#
_symmetry.space_group_name_H-M   'P 1'
#
loop_
_entity.id
_entity.type
_entity.pdbx_description
1 polymer ?
#
loop_
_entity_poly.entity_id
_entity_poly.type
_entity_poly.pdbx_seq_one_letter_code
_entity_poly.pdbx_strand_id
1 'polypeptide(L)'
;MDPGLVYDTTIDDYLNSLCALGYNETQISVLSEGPYQCNKNFSLLNLNYPSITVPNLKGTVTVTRTLKNVGSPATYIAHVQHPNGVTISVKPNMLKFNHVGEEKSFKVKLKVKQGKTTNAYVFGKLIWSDGKHYVRSPIVVKAL
;
A
#
# COMPACT_ATOMS: atom_id res chain seq x y z
N MET A 1 12.06 -16.58 11.90
CA MET A 1 11.55 -15.32 11.32
C MET A 1 10.04 -15.45 11.27
N ASP A 2 9.30 -14.62 12.01
CA ASP A 2 7.84 -14.70 12.17
C ASP A 2 7.24 -13.29 12.06
N PRO A 3 6.84 -12.86 10.84
CA PRO A 3 6.37 -11.49 10.61
C PRO A 3 4.90 -11.28 11.00
N GLY A 4 4.13 -12.36 11.22
CA GLY A 4 2.68 -12.30 11.41
C GLY A 4 1.90 -12.08 10.11
N LEU A 5 2.11 -10.94 9.44
CA LEU A 5 1.47 -10.61 8.16
C LEU A 5 2.49 -10.26 7.07
N VAL A 6 2.09 -10.49 5.80
CA VAL A 6 2.87 -10.12 4.61
C VAL A 6 1.99 -9.39 3.59
N TYR A 7 2.64 -8.62 2.72
CA TYR A 7 2.04 -8.01 1.54
C TYR A 7 2.40 -8.89 0.32
N ASP A 8 1.52 -9.83 -0.03
CA ASP A 8 1.72 -10.68 -1.20
C ASP A 8 1.45 -9.90 -2.49
N THR A 9 2.26 -10.16 -3.51
CA THR A 9 2.14 -9.57 -4.85
C THR A 9 2.33 -10.66 -5.91
N THR A 10 1.67 -10.52 -7.05
CA THR A 10 1.81 -11.45 -8.18
C THR A 10 2.77 -10.91 -9.24
N ILE A 11 3.19 -11.76 -10.17
CA ILE A 11 3.94 -11.33 -11.36
C ILE A 11 3.09 -10.32 -12.16
N ASP A 12 1.80 -10.58 -12.33
CA ASP A 12 0.88 -9.69 -13.04
C ASP A 12 0.77 -8.31 -12.39
N ASP A 13 0.83 -8.21 -11.06
CA ASP A 13 0.87 -6.91 -10.37
C ASP A 13 2.10 -6.10 -10.76
N TYR A 14 3.26 -6.76 -10.91
CA TYR A 14 4.50 -6.11 -11.36
C TYR A 14 4.43 -5.72 -12.83
N LEU A 15 3.95 -6.60 -13.71
CA LEU A 15 3.80 -6.31 -15.14
C LEU A 15 2.83 -5.14 -15.34
N ASN A 16 1.70 -5.11 -14.63
CA ASN A 16 0.76 -4.00 -14.66
C ASN A 16 1.34 -2.71 -14.04
N SER A 17 2.22 -2.82 -13.04
CA SER A 17 2.95 -1.65 -12.51
C SER A 17 3.89 -1.05 -13.55
N LEU A 18 4.58 -1.88 -14.34
CA LEU A 18 5.40 -1.42 -15.46
C LEU A 18 4.53 -0.77 -16.55
N CYS A 19 3.38 -1.37 -16.90
CA CYS A 19 2.41 -0.72 -17.79
C CYS A 19 2.02 0.68 -17.30
N ALA A 20 1.71 0.82 -16.00
CA ALA A 20 1.34 2.10 -15.39
C ALA A 20 2.48 3.13 -15.35
N LEU A 21 3.74 2.68 -15.48
CA LEU A 21 4.91 3.54 -15.63
C LEU A 21 5.15 3.98 -17.09
N GLY A 22 4.38 3.47 -18.05
CA GLY A 22 4.43 3.86 -19.47
C GLY A 22 5.08 2.85 -20.40
N TYR A 23 5.42 1.65 -19.92
CA TYR A 23 5.85 0.56 -20.79
C TYR A 23 4.68 0.05 -21.63
N ASN A 24 4.91 -0.16 -22.92
CA ASN A 24 3.88 -0.63 -23.84
C ASN A 24 3.81 -2.17 -23.87
N GLU A 25 2.73 -2.71 -24.44
CA GLU A 25 2.47 -4.16 -24.45
C GLU A 25 3.56 -4.96 -25.18
N THR A 26 4.25 -4.39 -26.18
CA THR A 26 5.35 -5.08 -26.86
C THR A 26 6.58 -5.22 -25.98
N GLN A 27 6.90 -4.20 -25.19
CA GLN A 27 7.98 -4.26 -24.19
C GLN A 27 7.65 -5.25 -23.07
N ILE A 28 6.40 -5.24 -22.59
CA ILE A 28 5.96 -6.15 -21.53
C ILE A 28 5.96 -7.60 -22.01
N SER A 29 5.57 -7.84 -23.27
CA SER A 29 5.53 -9.20 -23.84
C SER A 29 6.90 -9.90 -23.86
N VAL A 30 8.00 -9.13 -23.89
CA VAL A 30 9.36 -9.66 -23.75
C VAL A 30 9.62 -10.16 -22.31
N LEU A 31 9.10 -9.44 -21.31
CA LEU A 31 9.29 -9.77 -19.90
C LEU A 31 8.37 -10.89 -19.43
N SER A 32 7.15 -10.98 -19.97
CA SER A 32 6.18 -12.03 -19.65
C SER A 32 6.38 -13.32 -20.46
N GLU A 33 7.40 -13.37 -21.32
CA GLU A 33 7.70 -14.51 -22.22
C GLU A 33 6.47 -14.93 -23.07
N GLY A 34 5.66 -13.96 -23.47
CA GLY A 34 4.43 -14.20 -24.21
C GLY A 34 3.55 -12.95 -24.30
N PRO A 35 2.47 -12.98 -25.13
CA PRO A 35 1.57 -11.86 -25.29
C PRO A 35 0.97 -11.42 -23.94
N TYR A 36 1.04 -10.11 -23.67
CA TYR A 36 0.49 -9.54 -22.44
C TYR A 36 -0.34 -8.30 -22.73
N GLN A 37 -1.50 -8.20 -22.08
CA GLN A 37 -2.40 -7.05 -22.20
C GLN A 37 -2.36 -6.22 -20.93
N CYS A 38 -2.01 -4.94 -21.07
CA CYS A 38 -1.91 -4.05 -19.92
C CYS A 38 -3.29 -3.74 -19.33
N ASN A 39 -3.44 -3.92 -18.01
CA ASN A 39 -4.64 -3.45 -17.31
C ASN A 39 -4.61 -1.91 -17.18
N LYS A 40 -5.36 -1.23 -18.04
CA LYS A 40 -5.46 0.25 -18.06
C LYS A 40 -6.03 0.86 -16.78
N ASN A 41 -6.73 0.05 -15.95
CA ASN A 41 -7.29 0.49 -14.68
C ASN A 41 -6.33 0.29 -13.49
N PHE A 42 -5.15 -0.31 -13.73
CA PHE A 42 -4.18 -0.52 -12.67
C PHE A 42 -3.59 0.83 -12.21
N SER A 43 -3.70 1.09 -10.91
CA SER A 43 -3.09 2.27 -10.31
C SER A 43 -1.77 1.89 -9.66
N LEU A 44 -0.67 2.53 -10.06
CA LEU A 44 0.65 2.34 -9.44
C LEU A 44 0.62 2.53 -7.91
N LEU A 45 -0.24 3.43 -7.42
CA LEU A 45 -0.41 3.66 -5.98
C LEU A 45 -1.00 2.46 -5.23
N ASN A 46 -1.67 1.56 -5.94
CA ASN A 46 -2.34 0.37 -5.40
C ASN A 46 -1.52 -0.92 -5.55
N LEU A 47 -0.30 -0.88 -6.11
CA LEU A 47 0.62 -2.03 -5.99
C LEU A 47 0.72 -2.43 -4.52
N ASN A 48 0.54 -3.72 -4.23
CA ASN A 48 0.47 -4.22 -2.86
C ASN A 48 1.84 -4.30 -2.18
N TYR A 49 2.51 -3.16 -2.06
CA TYR A 49 3.87 -3.04 -1.57
C TYR A 49 3.89 -2.68 -0.07
N PRO A 50 4.89 -3.14 0.72
CA PRO A 50 4.99 -2.88 2.16
C PRO A 50 5.33 -1.42 2.53
N SER A 51 5.31 -0.49 1.56
CA SER A 51 5.43 0.96 1.76
C SER A 51 4.42 1.72 0.92
N ILE A 52 4.19 2.99 1.31
CA ILE A 52 3.27 3.88 0.60
C ILE A 52 4.00 5.18 0.27
N THR A 53 4.13 5.48 -1.02
CA THR A 53 4.72 6.73 -1.51
C THR A 53 3.69 7.49 -2.34
N VAL A 54 3.44 8.75 -1.98
CA VAL A 54 2.55 9.66 -2.73
C VAL A 54 3.34 10.93 -3.07
N PRO A 55 3.99 10.99 -4.25
CA PRO A 55 4.90 12.08 -4.58
C PRO A 55 4.19 13.39 -4.98
N ASN A 56 2.90 13.35 -5.32
CA ASN A 56 2.12 14.50 -5.77
C ASN A 56 0.72 14.49 -5.14
N LEU A 57 0.65 14.59 -3.81
CA LEU A 57 -0.64 14.60 -3.10
C LEU A 57 -1.33 15.96 -3.28
N LYS A 58 -2.39 15.99 -4.09
CA LYS A 58 -3.30 17.15 -4.24
C LYS A 58 -4.62 16.85 -3.52
N GLY A 59 -4.84 17.50 -2.38
CA GLY A 59 -6.06 17.33 -1.60
C GLY A 59 -6.17 15.98 -0.89
N THR A 60 -6.64 14.92 -1.56
CA THR A 60 -6.88 13.60 -0.95
C THR A 60 -6.59 12.46 -1.92
N VAL A 61 -5.94 11.41 -1.44
CA VAL A 61 -5.78 10.14 -2.16
C VAL A 61 -6.17 8.99 -1.26
N THR A 62 -6.67 7.90 -1.84
CA THR A 62 -6.91 6.65 -1.13
C THR A 62 -6.15 5.56 -1.83
N VAL A 63 -5.33 4.82 -1.08
CA VAL A 63 -4.63 3.63 -1.58
C VAL A 63 -5.20 2.39 -0.91
N THR A 64 -5.22 1.29 -1.65
CA THR A 64 -5.65 -0.02 -1.15
C THR A 64 -4.42 -0.91 -0.97
N ARG A 65 -4.44 -1.71 0.10
CA ARG A 65 -3.46 -2.76 0.36
C ARG A 65 -4.19 -4.01 0.85
N THR A 66 -3.57 -5.16 0.65
CA THR A 66 -4.03 -6.46 1.12
C THR A 66 -2.93 -7.09 1.98
N LEU A 67 -3.31 -7.54 3.18
CA LEU A 67 -2.43 -8.29 4.06
C LEU A 67 -2.86 -9.75 4.07
N LYS A 68 -1.89 -10.64 4.01
CA LYS A 68 -2.06 -12.06 4.20
C LYS A 68 -1.52 -12.48 5.55
N ASN A 69 -2.29 -13.26 6.29
CA ASN A 69 -1.83 -13.85 7.53
C ASN A 69 -0.92 -15.04 7.26
N VAL A 70 0.31 -15.00 7.77
CA VAL A 70 1.28 -16.12 7.69
C VAL A 70 1.62 -16.68 9.08
N GLY A 71 1.00 -16.14 10.13
CA GLY A 71 1.12 -16.62 11.50
C GLY A 71 -0.18 -17.21 12.04
N SER A 72 -0.20 -17.50 13.34
CA SER A 72 -1.40 -18.00 14.03
C SER A 72 -2.57 -17.00 13.95
N PRO A 73 -3.83 -17.46 14.10
CA PRO A 73 -5.00 -16.58 14.12
C PRO A 73 -4.85 -15.45 15.13
N ALA A 74 -5.09 -14.21 14.69
CA ALA A 74 -4.88 -13.01 15.50
C ALA A 74 -5.74 -11.84 14.99
N THR A 75 -5.92 -10.84 15.86
CA THR A 75 -6.57 -9.58 15.51
C THR A 75 -5.55 -8.46 15.56
N TYR A 76 -5.35 -7.78 14.44
CA TYR A 76 -4.42 -6.67 14.31
C TYR A 76 -5.16 -5.33 14.35
N ILE A 77 -4.59 -4.36 15.06
CA ILE A 77 -5.08 -2.98 15.14
C ILE A 77 -4.10 -2.06 14.41
N ALA A 78 -4.63 -1.11 13.65
CA ALA A 78 -3.86 -0.12 12.91
C ALA A 78 -3.44 1.04 13.82
N HIS A 79 -2.14 1.30 13.89
CA HIS A 79 -1.53 2.47 14.53
C HIS A 79 -0.86 3.35 13.48
N VAL A 80 -1.13 4.65 13.54
CA VAL A 80 -0.71 5.59 12.50
C VAL A 80 0.11 6.72 13.12
N GLN A 81 1.27 6.98 12.54
CA GLN A 81 2.01 8.23 12.72
C GLN A 81 1.80 9.08 11.48
N HIS A 82 1.16 10.23 11.66
CA HIS A 82 0.87 11.16 10.59
C HIS A 82 2.13 11.87 10.09
N PRO A 83 2.36 11.96 8.76
CA PRO A 83 3.31 12.89 8.19
C PRO A 83 2.91 14.34 8.53
N ASN A 84 3.91 15.21 8.65
CA ASN A 84 3.65 16.63 8.92
C ASN A 84 2.74 17.21 7.82
N GLY A 85 1.71 17.97 8.20
CA GLY A 85 0.75 18.56 7.26
C GLY A 85 -0.23 17.59 6.60
N VAL A 86 -0.19 16.28 6.89
CA VAL A 86 -1.07 15.27 6.25
C VAL A 86 -1.79 14.45 7.32
N THR A 87 -3.10 14.27 7.17
CA THR A 87 -3.88 13.33 7.98
C THR A 87 -3.98 11.99 7.25
N ILE A 88 -3.86 10.90 8.01
CA ILE A 88 -4.01 9.53 7.51
C ILE A 88 -5.22 8.91 8.21
N SER A 89 -6.04 8.16 7.47
CA SER A 89 -7.14 7.37 8.02
C SER A 89 -7.14 5.99 7.41
N VAL A 90 -7.31 4.95 8.23
CA VAL A 90 -7.27 3.55 7.82
C VAL A 90 -8.65 2.93 8.00
N LYS A 91 -9.17 2.24 6.98
CA LYS A 91 -10.48 1.57 7.03
C LYS A 91 -10.44 0.18 6.38
N PRO A 92 -10.82 -0.90 7.08
CA PRO A 92 -11.06 -0.93 8.54
C PRO A 92 -9.76 -0.66 9.32
N ASN A 93 -9.86 -0.20 10.57
CA ASN A 93 -8.70 0.00 11.47
C ASN A 93 -8.37 -1.24 12.31
N MET A 94 -9.13 -2.34 12.12
CA MET A 94 -8.94 -3.61 12.79
C MET A 94 -9.13 -4.74 11.76
N LEU A 95 -8.24 -5.72 11.77
CA LEU A 95 -8.28 -6.90 10.90
C LEU A 95 -8.18 -8.16 11.74
N LYS A 96 -9.26 -8.94 11.79
CA LYS A 96 -9.31 -10.23 12.49
C LYS A 96 -9.12 -11.37 11.49
N PHE A 97 -8.01 -12.10 11.60
CA PHE A 97 -7.71 -13.29 10.80
C PHE A 97 -7.97 -14.55 11.63
N ASN A 98 -8.66 -15.52 11.05
CA ASN A 98 -9.12 -16.74 11.72
C ASN A 98 -8.25 -17.96 11.37
N HIS A 99 -7.48 -17.92 10.29
CA HIS A 99 -6.58 -18.99 9.87
C HIS A 99 -5.37 -18.45 9.08
N VAL A 100 -4.35 -19.28 8.93
CA VAL A 100 -3.17 -19.01 8.09
C VAL A 100 -3.62 -18.95 6.62
N GLY A 101 -3.11 -17.99 5.86
CA GLY A 101 -3.40 -17.79 4.43
C GLY A 101 -4.60 -16.89 4.16
N GLU A 102 -5.39 -16.50 5.18
CA GLU A 102 -6.49 -15.56 5.00
C GLU A 102 -5.96 -14.17 4.60
N GLU A 103 -6.60 -13.56 3.61
CA GLU A 103 -6.26 -12.24 3.08
C GLU A 103 -7.33 -11.21 3.41
N LYS A 104 -6.90 -10.00 3.78
CA LYS A 104 -7.81 -8.88 4.05
C LYS A 104 -7.28 -7.58 3.49
N SER A 105 -8.16 -6.88 2.79
CA SER A 105 -7.85 -5.56 2.26
C SER A 105 -8.24 -4.43 3.22
N PHE A 106 -7.45 -3.37 3.19
CA PHE A 106 -7.73 -2.12 3.89
C PHE A 106 -7.40 -0.93 2.99
N LYS A 107 -8.04 0.20 3.28
CA LYS A 107 -7.86 1.47 2.59
C LYS A 107 -7.11 2.43 3.49
N VAL A 108 -6.11 3.10 2.95
CA VAL A 108 -5.37 4.20 3.59
C VAL A 108 -5.71 5.48 2.85
N LYS A 109 -6.44 6.38 3.51
CA LYS A 109 -6.79 7.71 3.00
C LYS A 109 -5.78 8.72 3.53
N LEU A 110 -5.08 9.42 2.63
CA LEU A 110 -4.18 10.52 2.94
C LEU A 110 -4.83 11.83 2.52
N LYS A 111 -4.88 12.81 3.41
CA LYS A 111 -5.50 14.12 3.17
C LYS A 111 -4.58 15.26 3.62
N VAL A 112 -4.34 16.23 2.75
CA VAL A 112 -3.59 17.44 3.09
C VAL A 112 -4.40 18.26 4.10
N LYS A 113 -3.77 18.70 5.19
CA LYS A 113 -4.38 19.64 6.15
C LYS A 113 -4.49 21.02 5.51
N GLN A 114 -5.57 21.75 5.81
CA GLN A 114 -5.78 23.10 5.25
C GLN A 114 -4.56 24.00 5.53
N GLY A 115 -4.08 24.70 4.50
CA GLY A 115 -2.94 25.62 4.59
C GLY A 115 -1.58 24.96 4.87
N LYS A 116 -1.45 23.62 4.73
CA LYS A 116 -0.22 22.87 4.98
C LYS A 116 0.31 22.16 3.72
N THR A 117 0.44 22.91 2.62
CA THR A 117 1.19 22.44 1.45
C THR A 117 2.68 22.56 1.73
N THR A 118 3.47 21.61 1.23
CA THR A 118 4.92 21.60 1.44
C THR A 118 5.59 20.98 0.22
N ASN A 119 6.52 21.72 -0.38
CA ASN A 119 7.34 21.23 -1.49
C ASN A 119 8.40 20.19 -1.07
N ALA A 120 8.46 19.84 0.21
CA ALA A 120 9.34 18.80 0.75
C ALA A 120 8.59 17.47 0.98
N TYR A 121 9.36 16.37 0.99
CA TYR A 121 8.85 15.08 1.43
C TYR A 121 8.70 15.05 2.95
N VAL A 122 7.54 14.57 3.40
CA VAL A 122 7.19 14.36 4.81
C VAL A 122 6.94 12.87 5.06
N PHE A 123 7.23 12.43 6.28
CA PHE A 123 7.31 11.02 6.63
C PHE A 123 6.35 10.64 7.75
N GLY A 124 5.72 9.48 7.61
CA GLY A 124 4.87 8.84 8.60
C GLY A 124 5.03 7.32 8.55
N LYS A 125 4.18 6.61 9.26
CA LYS A 125 4.13 5.14 9.23
C LYS A 125 2.75 4.62 9.60
N LEU A 126 2.42 3.46 9.06
CA LEU A 126 1.34 2.59 9.50
C LEU A 126 1.96 1.36 10.16
N ILE A 127 1.41 0.93 11.30
CA ILE A 127 1.79 -0.31 11.96
C ILE A 127 0.51 -1.11 12.20
N TRP A 128 0.48 -2.36 11.76
CA TRP A 128 -0.49 -3.35 12.22
C TRP A 128 0.13 -4.14 13.36
N SER A 129 -0.54 -4.21 14.51
CA SER A 129 -0.07 -4.99 15.66
C SER A 129 -1.19 -5.76 16.34
N ASP A 130 -0.87 -6.99 16.74
CA ASP A 130 -1.68 -7.88 17.58
C ASP A 130 -1.13 -7.93 19.03
N GLY A 131 -0.20 -7.03 19.38
CA GLY A 131 0.52 -7.02 20.65
C GLY A 131 1.82 -7.82 20.67
N LYS A 132 2.07 -8.69 19.67
CA LYS A 132 3.30 -9.47 19.52
C LYS A 132 4.08 -9.07 18.26
N HIS A 133 3.39 -8.98 17.12
CA HIS A 133 3.94 -8.63 15.82
C HIS A 133 3.76 -7.13 15.55
N TYR A 134 4.69 -6.56 14.78
CA TYR A 134 4.71 -5.15 14.41
C TYR A 134 4.96 -4.99 12.91
N VAL A 135 3.89 -5.10 12.13
CA VAL A 135 3.96 -5.04 10.66
C VAL A 135 3.94 -3.58 10.24
N ARG A 136 5.14 -3.02 10.04
CA ARG A 136 5.36 -1.59 9.78
C ARG A 136 5.47 -1.29 8.29
N SER A 137 4.69 -0.31 7.83
CA SER A 137 4.81 0.32 6.52
C SER A 137 5.21 1.79 6.63
N PRO A 138 6.37 2.20 6.12
CA PRO A 138 6.72 3.60 5.95
C PRO A 138 5.76 4.31 4.98
N ILE A 139 5.46 5.57 5.28
CA ILE A 139 4.60 6.42 4.44
C ILE A 139 5.36 7.69 4.10
N VAL A 140 5.54 7.97 2.81
CA VAL A 140 6.25 9.16 2.30
C VAL A 140 5.30 9.96 1.42
N VAL A 141 5.17 11.25 1.69
CA VAL A 141 4.24 12.13 0.97
C VAL A 141 4.92 13.44 0.61
N LYS A 142 4.64 13.97 -0.57
CA LYS A 142 4.90 15.37 -0.91
C LYS A 142 3.56 16.01 -1.27
N ALA A 143 3.16 17.01 -0.50
CA ALA A 143 1.85 17.65 -0.56
C ALA A 143 1.93 18.95 -1.38
N LEU A 144 1.19 19.01 -2.48
CA LEU A 144 1.15 20.16 -3.39
C LEU A 144 -0.04 21.07 -3.10
#